data_AF-A0A7V9F3F9-F1
#
_entry.id   AF-A0A7V9F3F9-F1
#
_cell.length_a   1.000
_cell.length_b   1.000
_cell.length_c   1.000
_cell.angle_alpha   90.00
_cell.angle_beta   90.00
_cell.angle_gamma   90.00
#
_symmetry.space_group_name_H-M   'P 1'
#
loop_
_entity.id
_entity.type
_entity.pdbx_description
1 polymer ?
#
loop_
_entity_poly.entity_id
_entity_poly.type
_entity_poly.pdbx_seq_one_letter_code
_entity_poly.pdbx_strand_id
1 'polypeptide(L)'
;MLATPRRKGSRWSRSNKLRIEKLTAQQALARAGLAVIERGRQDGTWSAHGVENLVEPDDLAAALDAHSESQRHWNAFPRSAKRGIL
;
A
#
# COMPACT_ATOMS: atom_id res chain seq x y z
N MET A 1 -17.91 -15.92 0.04
CA MET A 1 -17.35 -14.64 0.55
C MET A 1 -17.34 -13.64 -0.59
N LEU A 2 -18.05 -12.52 -0.45
CA LEU A 2 -18.08 -11.43 -1.43
C LEU A 2 -16.78 -10.64 -1.36
N ALA A 3 -15.88 -10.83 -2.32
CA ALA A 3 -14.83 -9.86 -2.57
C ALA A 3 -15.47 -8.68 -3.30
N THR A 4 -15.69 -7.56 -2.62
CA THR A 4 -16.24 -6.33 -3.20
C THR A 4 -15.43 -5.97 -4.46
N PRO A 5 -16.07 -5.76 -5.63
CA PRO A 5 -15.37 -5.45 -6.87
C PRO A 5 -14.50 -4.19 -6.69
N ARG A 6 -13.20 -4.29 -6.95
CA ARG A 6 -12.31 -3.13 -6.86
C ARG A 6 -12.44 -2.27 -8.11
N ARG A 7 -12.44 -0.95 -7.94
CA ARG A 7 -12.38 -0.01 -9.06
C ARG A 7 -11.06 -0.17 -9.81
N LYS A 8 -11.12 -0.11 -11.14
CA LYS A 8 -9.96 -0.08 -12.03
C LYS A 8 -9.02 1.07 -11.60
N GLY A 9 -7.70 0.83 -11.57
CA GLY A 9 -6.72 1.84 -11.17
C GLY A 9 -6.46 2.00 -9.66
N SER A 10 -7.19 1.28 -8.79
CA SER A 10 -6.98 1.42 -7.33
C SER A 10 -5.67 0.80 -6.88
N ARG A 11 -4.88 1.48 -6.04
CA ARG A 11 -3.67 0.91 -5.41
C ARG A 11 -4.01 -0.33 -4.55
N TRP A 12 -3.08 -1.27 -4.46
CA TRP A 12 -3.26 -2.50 -3.66
C TRP A 12 -2.57 -2.38 -2.31
N SER A 13 -3.37 -2.43 -1.23
CA SER A 13 -2.85 -2.48 0.13
C SER A 13 -2.09 -3.78 0.42
N ARG A 14 -1.11 -3.73 1.32
CA ARG A 14 -0.39 -4.92 1.81
C ARG A 14 -1.35 -5.93 2.41
N SER A 15 -2.34 -5.45 3.19
CA SER A 15 -3.36 -6.31 3.80
C SER A 15 -4.20 -7.06 2.76
N ASN A 16 -4.50 -6.45 1.60
CA ASN A 16 -5.22 -7.11 0.52
C ASN A 16 -4.35 -8.14 -0.20
N LYS A 17 -3.06 -7.84 -0.42
CA LYS A 17 -2.11 -8.81 -1.00
C LYS A 17 -1.99 -10.06 -0.11
N LEU A 18 -1.79 -9.87 1.20
CA LEU A 18 -1.76 -10.96 2.18
C LEU A 18 -3.06 -11.79 2.21
N ARG A 19 -4.22 -11.13 2.14
CA ARG A 19 -5.51 -11.82 2.05
C ARG A 19 -5.60 -12.68 0.80
N ILE A 20 -5.13 -12.17 -0.34
CA ILE A 20 -5.12 -12.91 -1.61
C ILE A 20 -4.17 -14.10 -1.54
N GLU A 21 -2.99 -13.95 -0.96
CA GLU A 21 -2.04 -15.06 -0.75
C GLU A 21 -2.70 -16.17 0.06
N LYS A 22 -3.37 -15.83 1.18
CA LYS A 22 -4.10 -16.81 2.00
C LYS A 22 -5.22 -17.50 1.22
N LEU A 23 -6.03 -16.75 0.47
CA LEU A 23 -7.11 -17.33 -0.33
C LEU A 23 -6.59 -18.20 -1.49
N THR A 24 -5.43 -17.85 -2.05
CA THR A 24 -4.76 -18.62 -3.11
C THR A 24 -4.23 -19.94 -2.55
N ALA A 25 -3.59 -19.91 -1.37
CA ALA A 25 -3.15 -21.11 -0.67
C ALA A 25 -4.31 -22.05 -0.31
N GLN A 26 -5.48 -21.49 -0.05
CA GLN A 26 -6.70 -22.24 0.26
C GLN A 26 -7.50 -22.66 -0.97
N GLN A 27 -7.04 -22.35 -2.20
CA GLN A 27 -7.79 -22.53 -3.45
C GLN A 27 -9.22 -21.93 -3.42
N ALA A 28 -9.45 -20.96 -2.54
CA ALA A 28 -10.76 -20.36 -2.29
C ALA A 28 -11.02 -19.12 -3.16
N LEU A 29 -10.13 -18.85 -4.12
CA LEU A 29 -10.25 -17.70 -5.02
C LEU A 29 -11.13 -18.05 -6.23
N ALA A 30 -12.25 -17.33 -6.39
CA ALA A 30 -13.11 -17.49 -7.56
C ALA A 30 -12.45 -16.94 -8.84
N ARG A 31 -12.88 -17.42 -10.03
CA ARG A 31 -12.42 -16.92 -11.35
C ARG A 31 -12.49 -15.40 -11.49
N ALA A 32 -13.55 -14.78 -10.96
CA ALA A 32 -13.69 -13.33 -10.96
C ALA A 32 -12.59 -12.62 -10.13
N GLY A 33 -12.16 -13.21 -9.02
CA GLY A 33 -11.07 -12.70 -8.20
C GLY A 33 -9.72 -12.78 -8.91
N LEU A 34 -9.46 -13.88 -9.60
CA LEU A 34 -8.26 -14.04 -10.44
C LEU A 34 -8.19 -12.98 -11.54
N ALA A 35 -9.30 -12.72 -12.24
CA ALA A 35 -9.35 -11.71 -13.29
C ALA A 35 -9.01 -10.29 -12.79
N VAL A 36 -9.39 -9.96 -11.54
CA VAL A 36 -9.05 -8.66 -10.93
C VAL A 36 -7.57 -8.58 -10.57
N ILE A 37 -6.97 -9.68 -10.11
CA ILE A 37 -5.52 -9.74 -9.83
C ILE A 37 -4.71 -9.58 -11.11
N GLU A 38 -5.06 -10.33 -12.15
CA GLU A 38 -4.37 -10.27 -13.44
C GLU A 38 -4.47 -8.88 -14.06
N ARG A 39 -5.65 -8.25 -13.99
CA ARG A 39 -5.80 -6.85 -14.42
C ARG A 39 -4.92 -5.90 -13.60
N GLY A 40 -4.85 -6.09 -12.27
CA GLY A 40 -3.99 -5.32 -11.38
C GLY A 40 -2.50 -5.46 -11.70
N ARG A 41 -2.07 -6.64 -12.18
CA ARG A 41 -0.70 -6.90 -12.64
C ARG A 41 -0.42 -6.20 -13.97
N GLN A 42 -1.36 -6.27 -14.91
CA GLN A 42 -1.27 -5.62 -16.23
C GLN A 42 -1.26 -4.09 -16.15
N ASP A 43 -2.07 -3.51 -15.25
CA ASP A 43 -2.17 -2.05 -15.09
C ASP A 43 -1.13 -1.47 -14.10
N GLY A 44 -0.23 -2.30 -13.58
CA GLY A 44 0.84 -1.91 -12.65
C GLY A 44 0.34 -1.50 -11.26
N THR A 45 -0.96 -1.50 -11.00
CA THR A 45 -1.50 -1.13 -9.67
C THR A 45 -1.15 -2.16 -8.61
N TRP A 46 -0.99 -3.43 -9.00
CA TRP A 46 -0.58 -4.53 -8.13
C TRP A 46 0.83 -4.31 -7.59
N SER A 47 1.77 -3.91 -8.43
CA SER A 47 3.15 -3.61 -8.05
C SER A 47 3.30 -2.23 -7.43
N ALA A 48 2.37 -1.30 -7.64
CA ALA A 48 2.38 0.00 -6.98
C ALA A 48 2.43 -0.17 -5.45
N HIS A 49 3.59 0.11 -4.87
CA HIS A 49 3.79 0.08 -3.43
C HIS A 49 2.90 1.15 -2.82
N GLY A 50 1.97 0.74 -1.94
CA GLY A 50 1.20 1.67 -1.16
C GLY A 50 2.08 2.25 -0.06
N VAL A 51 1.88 3.54 0.25
CA VAL A 51 2.46 4.30 1.37
C VAL A 51 2.15 3.71 2.76
N GLU A 52 1.61 2.50 2.80
CA GLU A 52 1.02 1.89 3.99
C GLU A 52 2.05 1.49 5.04
N ASN A 53 3.28 1.23 4.60
CA ASN A 53 4.37 0.90 5.50
C ASN A 53 4.97 2.14 6.17
N LEU A 54 4.58 3.37 5.77
CA LEU A 54 5.20 4.61 6.24
C LEU A 54 6.74 4.57 6.14
N VAL A 55 7.25 3.95 5.07
CA VAL A 55 8.69 3.93 4.82
C VAL A 55 9.07 5.34 4.40
N GLU A 56 9.91 5.98 5.20
CA GLU A 56 10.44 7.31 4.93
C GLU A 56 11.56 7.18 3.88
N PRO A 57 11.48 7.88 2.75
CA PRO A 57 12.56 7.93 1.76
C PRO A 57 13.87 8.43 2.37
N ASP A 58 15.01 7.90 1.90
CA ASP A 58 16.33 8.24 2.43
C ASP A 58 16.66 9.74 2.28
N ASP A 59 16.20 10.38 1.21
CA ASP A 59 16.35 11.81 0.97
C ASP A 59 15.53 12.67 1.94
N LEU A 60 14.29 12.25 2.25
CA LEU A 60 13.46 12.89 3.27
C LEU A 60 14.07 12.73 4.67
N ALA A 61 14.55 11.54 5.01
CA ALA A 61 15.21 11.29 6.29
C ALA A 61 16.45 12.17 6.46
N ALA A 62 17.31 12.24 5.44
CA ALA A 62 18.49 13.10 5.46
C ALA A 62 18.14 14.60 5.60
N ALA A 63 17.06 15.05 4.95
CA ALA A 63 16.60 16.44 5.04
C ALA A 63 16.02 16.78 6.43
N LEU A 64 15.36 15.83 7.08
CA LEU A 64 14.82 16.02 8.44
C LEU A 64 15.94 15.97 9.50
N ASP A 65 16.92 15.08 9.34
CA ASP A 65 18.09 14.97 10.23
C ASP A 65 18.93 16.26 10.23
N ALA A 66 18.97 16.98 9.10
CA ALA A 66 19.65 18.28 9.01
C ALA A 66 18.97 19.38 9.86
N HIS A 67 17.72 19.19 10.28
CA HIS A 67 16.92 20.19 11.01
C HIS A 67 16.17 19.56 12.18
N SER A 68 16.74 19.62 13.38
CA SER A 68 16.20 19.00 14.60
C SER A 68 14.75 19.39 14.93
N GLU A 69 14.35 20.64 14.68
CA GLU A 69 12.97 21.09 14.87
C GLU A 69 11.99 20.47 13.85
N SER A 70 12.44 20.29 12.60
CA SER A 70 11.67 19.61 11.56
C SER A 70 11.47 18.13 11.90
N GLN A 71 12.53 17.44 12.36
CA GLN A 71 12.43 16.06 12.84
C GLN A 71 11.44 15.93 14.00
N ARG A 72 11.45 16.88 14.94
CA ARG A 72 10.54 16.88 16.09
C ARG A 72 9.08 17.04 15.67
N HIS A 73 8.77 17.97 14.78
CA HIS A 73 7.42 18.15 14.25
C HIS A 73 6.97 16.96 13.40
N TRP A 74 7.86 16.43 12.56
CA TRP A 74 7.60 15.24 11.76
C TRP A 74 7.26 14.04 12.63
N ASN A 75 8.00 13.81 13.71
CA ASN A 75 7.73 12.73 14.67
C ASN A 75 6.39 12.90 15.40
N ALA A 76 5.91 14.13 15.57
CA ALA A 76 4.62 14.42 16.19
C ALA A 76 3.41 14.21 15.25
N PHE A 77 3.62 14.05 13.94
CA PHE A 77 2.51 13.85 13.00
C PHE A 77 1.82 12.49 13.17
N PRO A 78 0.46 12.46 13.10
CA PRO A 78 -0.28 11.22 13.12
C PRO A 78 0.00 10.39 11.86
N ARG A 79 -0.16 9.07 11.96
CA ARG A 79 0.07 8.13 10.83
C ARG A 79 -0.70 8.52 9.57
N SER A 80 -1.90 9.10 9.70
CA SER A 80 -2.71 9.55 8.55
C SER A 80 -2.05 10.71 7.80
N ALA A 81 -1.47 11.67 8.52
CA ALA A 81 -0.77 12.81 7.91
C ALA A 81 0.52 12.34 7.22
N LYS A 82 1.32 11.51 7.91
CA LYS A 82 2.54 10.93 7.30
C LYS A 82 2.23 10.15 6.02
N ARG A 83 1.12 9.38 5.98
CA ARG A 83 0.67 8.64 4.77
C ARG A 83 0.28 9.52 3.58
N GLY A 84 -0.06 10.79 3.80
CA GLY A 84 -0.39 11.73 2.73
C GLY A 84 0.83 12.49 2.21
N ILE A 85 1.90 12.55 3.01
CA ILE A 85 3.15 13.26 2.69
C ILE A 85 4.15 12.33 2.01
N LEU A 86 4.19 11.07 2.45
CA LEU A 86 4.95 9.97 1.83
C LEU A 86 4.24 9.44 0.57
#